data_AF-A0A9D1N7V3-F1
#
_entry.id   AF-A0A9D1N7V3-F1
#
_cell.length_a   1.000
_cell.length_b   1.000
_cell.length_c   1.000
_cell.angle_alpha   90.00
_cell.angle_beta   90.00
_cell.angle_gamma   90.00
#
_symmetry.space_group_name_H-M   'P 1'
#
loop_
_entity.id
_entity.type
_entity.pdbx_description
1 polymer ?
#
loop_
_entity_poly.entity_id
_entity_poly.type
_entity_poly.pdbx_seq_one_letter_code
_entity_poly.pdbx_strand_id
1 'polypeptide(L)'
;MFQEINYEDELPVKVQVLEIEQIPWHTHNDIQIVYVLEGEIELKLTYARYRLSKNNIHIIHNEDVHGFRALSGNNLVVILSLNVDYFSARHPSLDSQVFTTKVSENIATYKKQLALKIHMFSIISELHSRKRGYKNRIMDTAHTLIDSLYSDFRGFTVNHEKRTFEHQVSRDPVQMERISRVVTFVYSNYPYKLGLSSIAEAENINSYYLSHLFQRFVGDSFRNFVSMVRVEMSEVELLTTDHSIAHISSNVGFSNAKYYVENFIEWFGCHPKEYRQLYGKEILGRAKNRFRQLPLDSINDVIESYNERPAFTGASQQVMSASLDFRKIKSGRHFGSNAPDISPGEFYSGYDAQQDCLDVLKSILKCPESAAIPQASVDSENDRRGTLTFNGMKKPLYYLRHFLLGHQGTIGSFDDWYLMTLGNEKAALLFFNDDTDSRHDMEFNFFNMPGRYQITEHRLCSDSTCLSFWKQLDFKANLSDGEMWQILQMSAPRLSWKTVDSSGSFTYSASLDPHDIMLAEIKKL
;
A
#
# COMPACT_ATOMS: atom_id res chain seq x y z
N MET A 1 -2.95 30.36 13.08
CA MET A 1 -3.52 29.05 12.70
C MET A 1 -2.98 28.58 11.37
N PHE A 2 -2.90 29.43 10.35
CA PHE A 2 -2.16 29.09 9.15
C PHE A 2 -0.66 28.92 9.45
N GLN A 3 -0.05 27.85 8.94
CA GLN A 3 1.37 27.58 8.99
C GLN A 3 1.92 27.57 7.57
N GLU A 4 2.96 28.37 7.33
CA GLU A 4 3.68 28.36 6.06
C GLU A 4 4.76 27.27 6.07
N ILE A 5 4.76 26.42 5.04
CA ILE A 5 5.77 25.38 4.85
C ILE A 5 6.88 25.92 3.95
N ASN A 6 8.04 26.21 4.54
CA ASN A 6 9.22 26.64 3.79
C ASN A 6 9.87 25.46 3.07
N TYR A 7 9.81 25.46 1.75
CA TYR A 7 10.48 24.51 0.87
C TYR A 7 11.95 24.88 0.64
N GLU A 8 12.81 23.86 0.52
CA GLU A 8 14.25 24.01 0.37
C GLU A 8 14.71 23.46 -0.98
N ASP A 9 15.90 23.85 -1.43
CA ASP A 9 16.55 23.31 -2.64
C ASP A 9 15.70 23.41 -3.92
N GLU A 10 14.76 24.36 -4.01
CA GLU A 10 13.79 24.52 -5.13
C GLU A 10 12.93 23.27 -5.35
N LEU A 11 12.77 22.43 -4.33
CA LEU A 11 11.95 21.23 -4.40
C LEU A 11 10.56 21.50 -3.82
N PRO A 12 9.48 21.04 -4.49
CA PRO A 12 8.10 21.16 -4.00
C PRO A 12 7.76 20.10 -2.93
N VAL A 13 8.77 19.54 -2.26
CA VAL A 13 8.62 18.56 -1.19
C VAL A 13 9.46 18.96 0.01
N LYS A 14 8.98 18.64 1.21
CA LYS A 14 9.72 18.84 2.46
C LYS A 14 9.58 17.61 3.34
N VAL A 15 10.69 17.17 3.95
CA VAL A 15 10.68 16.08 4.94
C VAL A 15 11.08 16.64 6.28
N GLN A 16 10.34 16.26 7.32
CA GLN A 16 10.71 16.52 8.71
C GLN A 16 10.70 15.23 9.52
N VAL A 17 11.74 15.03 10.32
CA VAL A 17 11.84 13.96 11.32
C VAL A 17 11.70 14.60 12.69
N LEU A 18 10.62 14.28 13.41
CA LEU A 18 10.21 14.99 14.61
C LEU A 18 10.04 14.03 15.79
N GLU A 19 10.48 14.48 16.96
CA GLU A 19 9.93 14.02 18.24
C GLU A 19 8.91 15.06 18.70
N ILE A 20 7.67 14.63 18.86
CA ILE A 20 6.55 15.53 19.11
C ILE A 20 6.16 15.46 20.58
N GLU A 21 6.14 16.60 21.28
CA GLU A 21 5.43 16.72 22.56
C GLU A 21 4.02 17.26 22.30
N GLN A 22 3.94 18.39 21.61
CA GLN A 22 2.71 19.04 21.19
C GLN A 22 2.94 19.96 19.99
N ILE A 23 2.21 19.74 18.91
CA ILE A 23 2.07 20.69 17.80
C ILE A 23 0.64 21.24 17.85
N PRO A 24 0.47 22.54 18.13
CA PRO A 24 -0.82 23.22 18.17
C PRO A 24 -1.69 23.02 16.93
N TRP A 25 -2.98 23.29 17.06
CA TRP A 25 -3.91 23.17 15.94
C TRP A 25 -3.62 24.22 14.87
N HIS A 26 -3.38 23.77 13.66
CA HIS A 26 -3.01 24.60 12.53
C HIS A 26 -3.60 24.06 11.24
N THR A 27 -3.35 24.78 10.16
CA THR A 27 -3.74 24.43 8.79
C THR A 27 -2.66 24.96 7.85
N HIS A 28 -2.54 24.38 6.66
CA HIS A 28 -1.57 24.75 5.64
C HIS A 28 -2.10 24.40 4.23
N ASN A 29 -1.52 24.97 3.18
CA ASN A 29 -1.93 24.72 1.78
C ASN A 29 -1.11 23.59 1.14
N ASP A 30 -0.99 22.48 1.84
CA ASP A 30 -0.09 21.38 1.47
C ASP A 30 -0.76 20.04 1.78
N ILE A 31 -0.38 18.99 1.06
CA ILE A 31 -0.70 17.62 1.49
C ILE A 31 0.44 17.12 2.35
N GLN A 32 0.13 16.62 3.55
CA GLN A 32 1.12 15.95 4.40
C GLN A 32 0.85 14.46 4.52
N ILE A 33 1.92 13.68 4.44
CA ILE A 33 1.93 12.25 4.74
C ILE A 33 2.71 12.06 6.04
N VAL A 34 2.02 11.61 7.08
CA VAL A 34 2.55 11.37 8.41
C VAL A 34 2.82 9.89 8.59
N TYR A 35 4.02 9.53 9.03
CA TYR A 35 4.40 8.14 9.33
C TYR A 35 5.07 8.04 10.69
N VAL A 36 4.55 7.17 11.56
CA VAL A 36 5.09 6.97 12.91
C VAL A 36 6.15 5.86 12.88
N LEU A 37 7.40 6.22 13.16
CA LEU A 37 8.53 5.29 13.27
C LEU A 37 8.57 4.61 14.63
N GLU A 38 8.32 5.38 15.69
CA GLU A 38 8.38 4.89 17.06
C GLU A 38 7.34 5.59 17.94
N GLY A 39 6.93 4.89 19.00
CA GLY A 39 5.98 5.41 19.97
C GLY A 39 4.58 5.60 19.40
N GLU A 40 3.86 6.55 20.02
CA GLU A 40 2.48 6.84 19.72
C GLU A 40 2.18 8.34 19.85
N ILE A 41 1.39 8.84 18.90
CA ILE A 41 0.90 10.22 18.87
C ILE A 41 -0.62 10.23 18.65
N GLU A 42 -1.28 11.25 19.17
CA GLU A 42 -2.63 11.64 18.80
C GLU A 42 -2.54 12.65 17.66
N LEU A 43 -3.17 12.35 16.53
CA LEU A 43 -3.46 13.30 15.46
C LEU A 43 -4.90 13.79 15.63
N LYS A 44 -5.08 15.07 15.95
CA LYS A 44 -6.36 15.76 15.74
C LYS A 44 -6.44 16.10 14.26
N LEU A 45 -7.52 15.74 13.60
CA LEU A 45 -7.78 16.08 12.20
C LEU A 45 -9.27 16.41 12.05
N THR A 46 -9.57 17.67 11.76
CA THR A 46 -10.92 18.24 11.73
C THR A 46 -11.72 17.87 12.99
N TYR A 47 -12.81 17.11 12.86
CA TYR A 47 -13.63 16.63 13.97
C TYR A 47 -13.14 15.29 14.58
N ALA A 48 -12.18 14.62 13.93
CA ALA A 48 -11.67 13.32 14.32
C ALA A 48 -10.39 13.39 15.17
N ARG A 49 -10.14 12.31 15.92
CA ARG A 49 -8.90 12.08 16.67
C ARG A 49 -8.39 10.67 16.41
N TYR A 50 -7.20 10.57 15.83
CA TYR A 50 -6.55 9.32 15.48
C TYR A 50 -5.41 9.04 16.44
N ARG A 51 -5.40 7.85 17.04
CA ARG A 51 -4.22 7.31 17.72
C ARG A 51 -3.34 6.63 16.68
N LEU A 52 -2.20 7.23 16.37
CA LEU A 52 -1.22 6.68 15.43
C LEU A 52 -0.09 6.06 16.24
N SER A 53 0.10 4.75 16.07
CA SER A 53 1.19 3.98 16.65
C SER A 53 2.26 3.69 15.60
N LYS A 54 3.42 3.17 16.02
CA LYS A 54 4.48 2.67 15.14
C LYS A 54 3.89 1.93 13.92
N ASN A 55 4.41 2.26 12.73
CA ASN A 55 4.01 1.81 11.40
C ASN A 55 2.70 2.37 10.83
N ASN A 56 1.94 3.17 11.58
CA ASN A 56 0.78 3.84 11.02
C ASN A 56 1.19 4.98 10.08
N ILE A 57 0.43 5.11 8.98
CA ILE A 57 0.55 6.20 8.00
C ILE A 57 -0.80 6.92 7.88
N HIS A 58 -0.77 8.25 7.86
CA HIS A 58 -1.98 9.07 7.70
C HIS A 58 -1.72 10.21 6.71
N ILE A 59 -2.78 10.61 5.99
CA ILE A 59 -2.75 11.74 5.06
C ILE A 59 -3.51 12.90 5.71
N ILE A 60 -2.98 14.10 5.57
CA ILE A 60 -3.59 15.36 5.98
C ILE A 60 -3.72 16.20 4.70
N HIS A 61 -4.92 16.68 4.41
CA HIS A 61 -5.18 17.45 3.20
C HIS A 61 -4.83 18.93 3.42
N ASN A 62 -4.85 19.68 2.32
CA ASN A 62 -4.80 21.12 2.41
C ASN A 62 -6.02 21.64 3.18
N GLU A 63 -5.82 22.73 3.90
CA GLU A 63 -6.84 23.43 4.69
C GLU A 63 -7.41 22.65 5.91
N ASP A 64 -7.21 21.33 5.99
CA ASP A 64 -7.58 20.52 7.14
C ASP A 64 -7.00 21.08 8.44
N VAL A 65 -7.86 21.34 9.43
CA VAL A 65 -7.38 21.75 10.75
C VAL A 65 -6.85 20.54 11.51
N HIS A 66 -5.56 20.54 11.80
CA HIS A 66 -4.92 19.41 12.48
C HIS A 66 -3.89 19.83 13.52
N GLY A 67 -3.51 18.89 14.38
CA GLY A 67 -2.47 19.07 15.39
C GLY A 67 -2.05 17.75 16.00
N PHE A 68 -0.91 17.75 16.68
CA PHE A 68 -0.30 16.53 17.20
C PHE A 68 -0.04 16.62 18.69
N ARG A 69 -0.15 15.50 19.40
CA ARG A 69 0.21 15.39 20.81
C ARG A 69 0.84 14.04 21.10
N ALA A 70 1.88 14.01 21.92
CA ALA A 70 2.47 12.76 22.40
C ALA A 70 1.46 11.94 23.20
N LEU A 71 1.39 10.63 22.93
CA LEU A 71 0.73 9.65 23.80
C LEU A 71 1.73 8.76 24.55
N SER A 72 2.96 8.67 24.04
CA SER A 72 4.09 8.01 24.69
C SER A 72 5.23 8.99 24.98
N GLY A 73 6.06 8.68 25.99
CA GLY A 73 7.22 9.51 26.37
C GLY A 73 8.32 9.57 25.31
N ASN A 74 8.44 8.53 24.48
CA ASN A 74 9.31 8.50 23.30
C ASN A 74 8.43 8.33 22.06
N ASN A 75 8.60 9.18 21.06
CA ASN A 75 7.98 9.03 19.73
C ASN A 75 8.90 9.61 18.66
N LEU A 76 8.83 9.04 17.46
CA LEU A 76 9.58 9.48 16.31
C LEU A 76 8.67 9.44 15.09
N VAL A 77 8.50 10.58 14.42
CA VAL A 77 7.50 10.78 13.37
C VAL A 77 8.15 11.43 12.15
N VAL A 78 7.88 10.88 10.98
CA VAL A 78 8.24 11.46 9.69
C VAL A 78 7.03 12.17 9.11
N ILE A 79 7.20 13.40 8.67
CA ILE A 79 6.19 14.18 7.94
C ILE A 79 6.78 14.56 6.58
N LEU A 80 6.17 14.07 5.50
CA LEU A 80 6.44 14.49 4.13
C LEU A 80 5.36 15.50 3.69
N SER A 81 5.73 16.73 3.41
CA SER A 81 4.85 17.78 2.88
C SER A 81 5.03 17.92 1.37
N LEU A 82 3.93 18.02 0.62
CA LEU A 82 3.87 18.19 -0.83
C LEU A 82 3.18 19.51 -1.16
N ASN A 83 3.85 20.34 -1.96
CA ASN A 83 3.34 21.66 -2.35
C ASN A 83 2.16 21.51 -3.32
N VAL A 84 0.94 21.84 -2.86
CA VAL A 84 -0.27 21.68 -3.66
C VAL A 84 -0.27 22.57 -4.90
N ASP A 85 0.19 23.81 -4.78
CA ASP A 85 0.21 24.77 -5.90
C ASP A 85 1.11 24.27 -7.04
N TYR A 86 2.27 23.71 -6.70
CA TYR A 86 3.19 23.13 -7.69
C TYR A 86 2.57 21.92 -8.39
N PHE A 87 2.06 20.96 -7.62
CA PHE A 87 1.57 19.69 -8.18
C PHE A 87 0.21 19.82 -8.87
N SER A 88 -0.56 20.87 -8.56
CA SER A 88 -1.83 21.17 -9.21
C SER A 88 -1.71 21.40 -10.72
N ALA A 89 -0.54 21.80 -11.21
CA ALA A 89 -0.29 21.92 -12.65
C ALA A 89 -0.50 20.60 -13.42
N ARG A 90 -0.19 19.45 -12.79
CA ARG A 90 -0.43 18.11 -13.35
C ARG A 90 -1.70 17.47 -12.80
N HIS A 91 -2.09 17.83 -11.59
CA HIS A 91 -3.26 17.28 -10.88
C HIS A 91 -4.20 18.42 -10.45
N PRO A 92 -5.03 18.99 -11.35
CA PRO A 92 -5.77 20.23 -11.09
C PRO A 92 -6.79 20.21 -9.94
N SER A 93 -7.05 19.06 -9.34
CA SER A 93 -8.00 18.88 -8.24
C SER A 93 -7.33 18.39 -6.97
N LEU A 94 -6.00 18.54 -6.86
CA LEU A 94 -5.24 18.02 -5.71
C LEU A 94 -5.66 18.67 -4.40
N ASP A 95 -6.05 19.94 -4.45
CA ASP A 95 -6.54 20.80 -3.37
C ASP A 95 -7.94 20.43 -2.83
N SER A 96 -8.64 19.54 -3.50
CA SER A 96 -10.04 19.21 -3.21
C SER A 96 -10.30 17.71 -3.31
N GLN A 97 -9.25 16.94 -3.57
CA GLN A 97 -9.28 15.49 -3.61
C GLN A 97 -9.11 14.93 -2.21
N VAL A 98 -10.07 14.08 -1.81
CA VAL A 98 -9.96 13.33 -0.56
C VAL A 98 -9.17 12.05 -0.80
N PHE A 99 -8.17 11.82 0.04
CA PHE A 99 -7.42 10.59 0.17
C PHE A 99 -7.59 10.03 1.57
N THR A 100 -7.72 8.72 1.70
CA THR A 100 -7.90 8.09 3.01
C THR A 100 -6.95 6.92 3.17
N THR A 101 -6.37 6.81 4.36
CA THR A 101 -5.65 5.61 4.78
C THR A 101 -6.47 4.88 5.84
N LYS A 102 -6.21 3.60 6.04
CA LYS A 102 -6.78 2.84 7.16
C LYS A 102 -5.72 2.71 8.24
N VAL A 103 -6.08 3.08 9.48
CA VAL A 103 -5.22 2.83 10.66
C VAL A 103 -5.12 1.33 10.95
N SER A 104 -6.17 0.55 10.63
CA SER A 104 -6.16 -0.91 10.77
C SER A 104 -5.71 -1.60 9.47
N GLU A 105 -4.71 -2.48 9.58
CA GLU A 105 -4.10 -3.16 8.44
C GLU A 105 -4.96 -4.35 7.98
N ASN A 106 -5.62 -4.22 6.83
CA ASN A 106 -5.95 -5.38 6.02
C ASN A 106 -5.00 -5.46 4.82
N ILE A 107 -4.87 -6.66 4.27
CA ILE A 107 -3.91 -7.08 3.23
C ILE A 107 -3.81 -6.12 2.04
N ALA A 108 -4.95 -5.74 1.46
CA ALA A 108 -5.00 -4.90 0.27
C ALA A 108 -4.56 -3.46 0.60
N THR A 109 -4.92 -2.98 1.78
CA THR A 109 -4.52 -1.66 2.27
C THR A 109 -3.04 -1.64 2.66
N TYR A 110 -2.50 -2.73 3.21
CA TYR A 110 -1.09 -2.85 3.56
C TYR A 110 -0.17 -2.73 2.34
N LYS A 111 -0.47 -3.43 1.22
CA LYS A 111 0.35 -3.33 -0.01
C LYS A 111 0.37 -1.91 -0.56
N LYS A 112 -0.79 -1.25 -0.61
CA LYS A 112 -0.90 0.15 -1.05
C LYS A 112 -0.13 1.09 -0.13
N GLN A 113 -0.29 0.94 1.19
CA GLN A 113 0.45 1.74 2.17
C GLN A 113 1.96 1.48 2.14
N LEU A 114 2.39 0.25 1.86
CA LEU A 114 3.78 -0.08 1.67
C LEU A 114 4.35 0.66 0.45
N ALA A 115 3.63 0.73 -0.66
CA ALA A 115 4.04 1.51 -1.83
C ALA A 115 4.21 3.01 -1.48
N LEU A 116 3.26 3.61 -0.74
CA LEU A 116 3.42 4.98 -0.25
C LEU A 116 4.66 5.15 0.64
N LYS A 117 4.88 4.24 1.59
CA LYS A 117 6.05 4.27 2.47
C LYS A 117 7.34 4.18 1.65
N ILE A 118 7.38 3.31 0.64
CA ILE A 118 8.53 3.16 -0.25
C ILE A 118 8.79 4.49 -0.98
N HIS A 119 7.79 5.07 -1.65
CA HIS A 119 7.99 6.36 -2.34
C HIS A 119 8.44 7.47 -1.39
N MET A 120 7.85 7.52 -0.18
CA MET A 120 8.25 8.46 0.86
C MET A 120 9.72 8.26 1.25
N PHE A 121 10.16 7.03 1.55
CA PHE A 121 11.55 6.74 1.92
C PHE A 121 12.53 6.86 0.75
N SER A 122 12.10 6.66 -0.49
CA SER A 122 12.90 6.99 -1.68
C SER A 122 13.19 8.49 -1.77
N ILE A 123 12.19 9.35 -1.53
CA ILE A 123 12.41 10.81 -1.45
C ILE A 123 13.38 11.16 -0.32
N ILE A 124 13.20 10.55 0.85
CA ILE A 124 14.07 10.77 2.03
C ILE A 124 15.52 10.34 1.74
N SER A 125 15.71 9.17 1.13
CA SER A 125 17.01 8.62 0.74
C SER A 125 17.75 9.53 -0.26
N GLU A 126 17.03 10.12 -1.21
CA GLU A 126 17.59 11.09 -2.16
C GLU A 126 17.95 12.43 -1.49
N LEU A 127 17.12 12.92 -0.58
CA LEU A 127 17.40 14.12 0.22
C LEU A 127 18.57 13.95 1.17
N HIS A 128 18.74 12.73 1.71
CA HIS A 128 19.83 12.36 2.60
C HIS A 128 21.16 12.23 1.85
N SER A 129 21.18 11.43 0.77
CA SER A 129 22.41 11.15 0.04
C SER A 129 22.88 12.28 -0.89
N ARG A 130 21.95 13.12 -1.37
CA ARG A 130 22.19 14.26 -2.29
C ARG A 130 23.10 13.94 -3.49
N LYS A 131 23.07 12.70 -3.97
CA LYS A 131 23.87 12.26 -5.13
C LYS A 131 23.48 13.06 -6.38
N ARG A 132 24.37 13.14 -7.37
CA ARG A 132 24.08 13.84 -8.64
C ARG A 132 22.71 13.43 -9.20
N GLY A 133 21.88 14.42 -9.53
CA GLY A 133 20.53 14.21 -10.07
C GLY A 133 19.44 13.90 -9.02
N TYR A 134 19.73 13.99 -7.72
CA TYR A 134 18.74 13.71 -6.65
C TYR A 134 17.46 14.52 -6.80
N LYS A 135 17.55 15.81 -7.17
CA LYS A 135 16.38 16.67 -7.40
C LYS A 135 15.40 16.07 -8.42
N ASN A 136 15.91 15.60 -9.56
CA ASN A 136 15.06 14.99 -10.59
C ASN A 136 14.43 13.68 -10.10
N ARG A 137 15.21 12.83 -9.41
CA ARG A 137 14.67 11.58 -8.84
C ARG A 137 13.61 11.84 -7.78
N ILE A 138 13.79 12.87 -6.95
CA ILE A 138 12.77 13.32 -5.99
C ILE A 138 11.50 13.76 -6.73
N MET A 139 11.65 14.56 -7.78
CA MET A 139 10.50 15.02 -8.58
C MET A 139 9.73 13.86 -9.20
N ASP A 140 10.41 12.94 -9.87
CA ASP A 140 9.80 11.76 -10.49
C ASP A 140 9.10 10.88 -9.44
N THR A 141 9.74 10.70 -8.30
CA THR A 141 9.19 9.90 -7.18
C THR A 141 7.98 10.60 -6.55
N ALA A 142 8.01 11.92 -6.38
CA ALA A 142 6.90 12.69 -5.83
C ALA A 142 5.68 12.66 -6.75
N HIS A 143 5.87 12.76 -8.08
CA HIS A 143 4.79 12.56 -9.05
C HIS A 143 4.22 11.13 -8.96
N THR A 144 5.08 10.11 -8.89
CA THR A 144 4.65 8.71 -8.74
C THR A 144 3.89 8.48 -7.43
N LEU A 145 4.30 9.14 -6.35
CA LEU A 145 3.62 9.10 -5.07
C LEU A 145 2.21 9.69 -5.18
N ILE A 146 2.06 10.84 -5.82
CA ILE A 146 0.75 11.48 -6.04
C ILE A 146 -0.12 10.62 -6.96
N ASP A 147 0.43 10.09 -8.05
CA ASP A 147 -0.27 9.14 -8.92
C ASP A 147 -0.78 7.93 -8.12
N SER A 148 0.00 7.45 -7.14
CA SER A 148 -0.41 6.38 -6.22
C SER A 148 -1.54 6.80 -5.29
N LEU A 149 -1.54 8.02 -4.77
CA LEU A 149 -2.66 8.57 -3.98
C LEU A 149 -3.95 8.54 -4.80
N TYR A 150 -3.89 8.97 -6.06
CA TYR A 150 -5.02 8.87 -6.98
C TYR A 150 -5.39 7.41 -7.25
N SER A 151 -4.49 6.52 -7.66
CA SER A 151 -4.89 5.14 -8.00
C SER A 151 -5.49 4.39 -6.80
N ASP A 152 -4.97 4.62 -5.60
CA ASP A 152 -5.15 3.68 -4.52
C ASP A 152 -5.88 4.19 -3.28
N PHE A 153 -6.00 5.51 -3.07
CA PHE A 153 -6.42 6.09 -1.79
C PHE A 153 -7.68 6.99 -1.86
N ARG A 154 -8.33 7.15 -3.02
CA ARG A 154 -9.52 8.02 -3.19
C ARG A 154 -10.82 7.50 -2.56
N GLY A 155 -10.90 6.21 -2.24
CA GLY A 155 -12.15 5.59 -1.79
C GLY A 155 -12.37 5.63 -0.29
N PHE A 156 -13.53 6.12 0.16
CA PHE A 156 -13.88 6.18 1.58
C PHE A 156 -15.39 6.05 1.82
N THR A 157 -15.73 5.63 3.04
CA THR A 157 -17.08 5.70 3.60
C THR A 157 -17.09 6.58 4.83
N VAL A 158 -18.21 7.23 5.10
CA VAL A 158 -18.42 8.08 6.26
C VAL A 158 -18.93 7.25 7.42
N ASN A 159 -18.18 7.22 8.53
CA ASN A 159 -18.62 6.57 9.77
C ASN A 159 -19.07 7.64 10.77
N HIS A 160 -20.38 7.73 10.99
CA HIS A 160 -21.02 8.67 11.92
C HIS A 160 -20.74 8.38 13.39
N GLU A 161 -20.59 7.10 13.78
CA GLU A 161 -20.32 6.72 15.17
C GLU A 161 -18.91 7.14 15.61
N LYS A 162 -17.93 6.91 14.72
CA LYS A 162 -16.53 7.28 14.97
C LYS A 162 -16.20 8.70 14.53
N ARG A 163 -17.05 9.33 13.73
CA ARG A 163 -16.82 10.63 13.07
C ARG A 163 -15.53 10.61 12.27
N THR A 164 -15.41 9.66 11.35
CA THR A 164 -14.20 9.47 10.55
C THR A 164 -14.55 9.06 9.12
N PHE A 165 -13.66 9.40 8.17
CA PHE A 165 -13.62 8.71 6.89
C PHE A 165 -12.89 7.37 7.04
N GLU A 166 -13.57 6.28 6.71
CA GLU A 166 -12.99 4.94 6.69
C GLU A 166 -12.64 4.56 5.25
N HIS A 167 -11.35 4.33 5.01
CA HIS A 167 -10.85 3.93 3.70
C HIS A 167 -11.57 2.67 3.17
N GLN A 168 -12.06 2.76 1.93
CA GLN A 168 -12.75 1.67 1.26
C GLN A 168 -12.18 1.43 -0.13
N VAL A 169 -11.76 0.18 -0.38
CA VAL A 169 -11.37 -0.25 -1.72
C VAL A 169 -12.64 -0.62 -2.49
N SER A 170 -12.97 0.17 -3.51
CA SER A 170 -14.05 -0.17 -4.43
C SER A 170 -13.63 -1.26 -5.42
N ARG A 171 -14.55 -2.16 -5.73
CA ARG A 171 -14.43 -3.13 -6.83
C ARG A 171 -14.89 -2.56 -8.19
N ASP A 172 -15.37 -1.33 -8.18
CA ASP A 172 -15.84 -0.57 -9.34
C ASP A 172 -15.08 0.76 -9.41
N PRO A 173 -13.92 0.79 -10.09
CA PRO A 173 -13.06 1.96 -10.13
C PRO A 173 -13.68 3.11 -10.92
N VAL A 174 -14.48 2.82 -11.96
CA VAL A 174 -15.14 3.83 -12.79
C VAL A 174 -16.16 4.62 -11.98
N GLN A 175 -16.99 3.93 -11.21
CA GLN A 175 -17.96 4.60 -10.35
C GLN A 175 -17.28 5.28 -9.15
N MET A 176 -16.19 4.71 -8.62
CA MET A 176 -15.41 5.37 -7.58
C MET A 176 -14.82 6.68 -8.07
N GLU A 177 -14.28 6.71 -9.30
CA GLU A 177 -13.77 7.93 -9.92
C GLU A 177 -14.88 8.98 -10.10
N ARG A 178 -16.07 8.55 -10.51
CA ARG A 178 -17.25 9.43 -10.58
C ARG A 178 -17.60 10.03 -9.22
N ILE A 179 -17.70 9.21 -8.19
CA ILE A 179 -17.99 9.68 -6.83
C ILE A 179 -16.90 10.61 -6.33
N SER A 180 -15.63 10.30 -6.63
CA SER A 180 -14.50 11.17 -6.32
C SER A 180 -14.66 12.56 -6.93
N ARG A 181 -15.02 12.68 -8.22
CA ARG A 181 -15.28 13.98 -8.85
C ARG A 181 -16.43 14.73 -8.19
N VAL A 182 -17.50 14.03 -7.80
CA VAL A 182 -18.62 14.63 -7.08
C VAL A 182 -18.19 15.15 -5.70
N VAL A 183 -17.38 14.39 -4.96
CA VAL A 183 -16.82 14.81 -3.67
C VAL A 183 -15.93 16.05 -3.84
N THR A 184 -15.01 16.03 -4.81
CA THR A 184 -14.16 17.18 -5.17
C THR A 184 -14.98 18.42 -5.51
N PHE A 185 -16.06 18.24 -6.28
CA PHE A 185 -16.97 19.33 -6.62
C PHE A 185 -17.65 19.92 -5.37
N VAL A 186 -18.04 19.07 -4.40
CA VAL A 186 -18.60 19.54 -3.13
C VAL A 186 -17.58 20.35 -2.35
N TYR A 187 -16.35 19.86 -2.14
CA TYR A 187 -15.31 20.62 -1.43
C TYR A 187 -14.98 21.95 -2.12
N SER A 188 -14.98 21.98 -3.45
CA SER A 188 -14.72 23.21 -4.22
C SER A 188 -15.87 24.22 -4.17
N ASN A 189 -17.10 23.78 -3.86
CA ASN A 189 -18.31 24.60 -4.03
C ASN A 189 -19.26 24.60 -2.80
N TYR A 190 -18.82 24.08 -1.65
CA TYR A 190 -19.65 23.90 -0.46
C TYR A 190 -20.42 25.17 0.00
N PRO A 191 -19.90 26.42 -0.14
CA PRO A 191 -20.64 27.60 0.30
C PRO A 191 -21.89 27.86 -0.54
N TYR A 192 -21.93 27.38 -1.79
CA TYR A 192 -23.01 27.63 -2.73
C TYR A 192 -24.15 26.63 -2.61
N LYS A 193 -25.28 26.93 -3.26
CA LYS A 193 -26.42 26.00 -3.33
C LYS A 193 -26.08 24.83 -4.25
N LEU A 194 -25.85 23.66 -3.67
CA LEU A 194 -25.55 22.43 -4.40
C LEU A 194 -26.82 21.60 -4.63
N GLY A 195 -27.25 21.51 -5.90
CA GLY A 195 -28.37 20.68 -6.32
C GLY A 195 -27.89 19.30 -6.80
N LEU A 196 -28.48 18.23 -6.28
CA LEU A 196 -28.16 16.87 -6.75
C LEU A 196 -28.48 16.70 -8.25
N SER A 197 -29.51 17.38 -8.76
CA SER A 197 -29.89 17.35 -10.17
C SER A 197 -28.84 17.94 -11.09
N SER A 198 -28.35 19.14 -10.80
CA SER A 198 -27.31 19.79 -11.61
C SER A 198 -26.00 19.02 -11.61
N ILE A 199 -25.64 18.40 -10.48
CA ILE A 199 -24.43 17.57 -10.39
C ILE A 199 -24.61 16.27 -11.17
N ALA A 200 -25.78 15.64 -11.09
CA ALA A 200 -26.09 14.43 -11.85
C ALA A 200 -26.04 14.70 -13.37
N GLU A 201 -26.58 15.84 -13.81
CA GLU A 201 -26.52 16.29 -15.21
C GLU A 201 -25.08 16.49 -15.68
N ALA A 202 -24.23 17.14 -14.89
CA ALA A 202 -22.80 17.30 -15.20
C ALA A 202 -22.06 15.96 -15.30
N GLU A 203 -22.53 14.95 -14.56
CA GLU A 203 -22.04 13.57 -14.61
C GLU A 203 -22.77 12.70 -15.65
N ASN A 204 -23.65 13.27 -16.48
CA ASN A 204 -24.43 12.55 -17.50
C ASN A 204 -25.25 11.37 -16.95
N ILE A 205 -25.83 11.54 -15.76
CA ILE A 205 -26.71 10.56 -15.10
C ILE A 205 -27.93 11.24 -14.49
N ASN A 206 -28.96 10.47 -14.14
CA ASN A 206 -30.11 11.02 -13.43
C ASN A 206 -29.85 11.12 -11.91
N SER A 207 -30.57 12.01 -11.23
CA SER A 207 -30.40 12.29 -9.80
C SER A 207 -30.71 11.08 -8.91
N TYR A 208 -31.64 10.22 -9.32
CA TYR A 208 -31.96 8.99 -8.60
C TYR A 208 -30.75 8.05 -8.57
N TYR A 209 -30.08 7.86 -9.72
CA TYR A 209 -28.89 7.05 -9.84
C TYR A 209 -27.71 7.65 -9.05
N LEU A 210 -27.49 8.96 -9.17
CA LEU A 210 -26.43 9.62 -8.38
C LEU A 210 -26.68 9.47 -6.88
N SER A 211 -27.92 9.65 -6.40
CA SER A 211 -28.25 9.47 -4.99
C SER A 211 -27.91 8.06 -4.47
N HIS A 212 -28.28 7.03 -5.23
CA HIS A 212 -28.01 5.64 -4.86
C HIS A 212 -26.51 5.33 -4.92
N LEU A 213 -25.82 5.87 -5.92
CA LEU A 213 -24.39 5.70 -6.06
C LEU A 213 -23.65 6.36 -4.90
N PHE A 214 -24.01 7.59 -4.56
CA PHE A 214 -23.40 8.34 -3.47
C PHE A 214 -23.61 7.61 -2.14
N GLN A 215 -24.84 7.19 -1.84
CA GLN A 215 -25.14 6.40 -0.64
C GLN A 215 -24.34 5.08 -0.59
N ARG A 216 -24.18 4.40 -1.74
CA ARG A 216 -23.46 3.11 -1.80
C ARG A 216 -21.96 3.26 -1.55
N PHE A 217 -21.35 4.32 -2.09
CA PHE A 217 -19.90 4.50 -2.06
C PHE A 217 -19.44 5.33 -0.87
N VAL A 218 -20.13 6.42 -0.56
CA VAL A 218 -19.82 7.31 0.57
C VAL A 218 -20.46 6.81 1.86
N GLY A 219 -21.49 5.97 1.79
CA GLY A 219 -22.19 5.45 2.97
C GLY A 219 -23.20 6.43 3.59
N ASP A 220 -23.35 7.63 3.01
CA ASP A 220 -24.21 8.70 3.51
C ASP A 220 -24.95 9.39 2.37
N SER A 221 -26.00 10.15 2.71
CA SER A 221 -26.74 10.93 1.73
C SER A 221 -25.93 12.14 1.27
N PHE A 222 -26.11 12.54 0.01
CA PHE A 222 -25.44 13.72 -0.55
C PHE A 222 -25.66 14.98 0.31
N ARG A 223 -26.89 15.16 0.84
CA ARG A 223 -27.24 16.32 1.68
C ARG A 223 -26.48 16.32 3.01
N ASN A 224 -26.38 15.18 3.67
CA ASN A 224 -25.64 15.05 4.92
C ASN A 224 -24.15 15.30 4.68
N PHE A 225 -23.60 14.73 3.61
CA PHE A 225 -22.21 14.95 3.23
C PHE A 225 -21.89 16.43 2.98
N VAL A 226 -22.73 17.15 2.21
CA VAL A 226 -22.57 18.61 2.02
C VAL A 226 -22.64 19.34 3.35
N SER A 227 -23.55 18.96 4.25
CA SER A 227 -23.68 19.62 5.56
C SER A 227 -22.47 19.37 6.46
N MET A 228 -21.91 18.16 6.41
CA MET A 228 -20.68 17.77 7.08
C MET A 228 -19.48 18.60 6.59
N VAL A 229 -19.25 18.67 5.27
CA VAL A 229 -18.18 19.49 4.68
C VAL A 229 -18.32 20.95 5.11
N ARG A 230 -19.53 21.51 5.14
CA ARG A 230 -19.75 22.90 5.56
C ARG A 230 -19.38 23.16 7.02
N VAL A 231 -19.66 22.23 7.93
CA VAL A 231 -19.27 22.41 9.34
C VAL A 231 -17.77 22.21 9.52
N GLU A 232 -17.16 21.29 8.79
CA GLU A 232 -15.71 21.09 8.72
C GLU A 232 -14.99 22.37 8.28
N MET A 233 -15.39 22.94 7.14
CA MET A 233 -14.80 24.17 6.60
C MET A 233 -15.06 25.41 7.47
N SER A 234 -16.04 25.35 8.38
CA SER A 234 -16.32 26.45 9.31
C SER A 234 -15.33 26.56 10.48
N GLU A 235 -14.53 25.50 10.71
CA GLU A 235 -13.73 25.38 11.94
C GLU A 235 -12.69 26.50 12.09
N VAL A 236 -12.01 26.86 10.99
CA VAL A 236 -10.99 27.92 11.00
C VAL A 236 -11.62 29.27 11.39
N GLU A 237 -12.72 29.67 10.73
CA GLU A 237 -13.41 30.92 11.02
C GLU A 237 -13.94 30.93 12.47
N LEU A 238 -14.45 29.78 12.94
CA LEU A 238 -14.97 29.60 14.29
C LEU A 238 -13.90 29.81 15.37
N LEU A 239 -12.67 29.32 15.16
CA LEU A 239 -11.58 29.37 16.15
C LEU A 239 -10.75 30.66 16.09
N THR A 240 -10.70 31.31 14.93
CA THR A 240 -9.82 32.46 14.69
C THR A 240 -10.51 33.81 14.78
N THR A 241 -11.85 33.87 14.66
CA THR A 241 -12.63 35.11 14.68
C THR A 241 -13.63 35.17 15.83
N ASP A 242 -14.15 36.38 16.08
CA ASP A 242 -15.27 36.61 17.00
C ASP A 242 -16.63 36.67 16.29
N HIS A 243 -16.70 36.22 15.03
CA HIS A 243 -17.93 36.23 14.26
C HIS A 243 -19.05 35.46 14.96
N SER A 244 -20.29 35.93 14.77
CA SER A 244 -21.46 35.26 15.34
C SER A 244 -21.69 33.92 14.67
N ILE A 245 -22.29 32.97 15.39
CA ILE A 245 -22.64 31.65 14.83
C ILE A 245 -23.56 31.78 13.61
N ALA A 246 -24.45 32.78 13.61
CA ALA A 246 -25.31 33.07 12.47
C ALA A 246 -24.53 33.54 11.23
N HIS A 247 -23.47 34.35 11.44
CA HIS A 247 -22.61 34.81 10.34
C HIS A 247 -21.81 33.65 9.75
N ILE A 248 -21.12 32.87 10.59
CA ILE A 248 -20.34 31.69 10.17
C ILE A 248 -21.23 30.70 9.43
N SER A 249 -22.41 30.38 9.99
CA SER A 249 -23.40 29.52 9.35
C SER A 249 -23.77 30.00 7.95
N SER A 250 -23.95 31.31 7.76
CA SER A 250 -24.28 31.89 6.46
C SER A 250 -23.10 31.81 5.49
N ASN A 251 -21.88 32.08 5.97
CA ASN A 251 -20.66 32.08 5.14
C ASN A 251 -20.37 30.69 4.56
N VAL A 252 -20.56 29.64 5.36
CA VAL A 252 -20.38 28.25 4.89
C VAL A 252 -21.62 27.68 4.19
N GLY A 253 -22.65 28.50 3.92
CA GLY A 253 -23.75 28.14 3.02
C GLY A 253 -24.97 27.46 3.66
N PHE A 254 -25.11 27.44 4.98
CA PHE A 254 -26.35 26.99 5.62
C PHE A 254 -27.46 28.04 5.50
N SER A 255 -28.68 27.57 5.25
CA SER A 255 -29.87 28.44 5.17
C SER A 255 -30.35 28.95 6.53
N ASN A 256 -29.93 28.31 7.62
CA ASN A 256 -30.32 28.67 8.98
C ASN A 256 -29.26 28.18 9.99
N ALA A 257 -28.90 29.05 10.93
CA ALA A 257 -27.97 28.78 12.03
C ALA A 257 -28.35 27.57 12.88
N LYS A 258 -29.65 27.28 13.05
CA LYS A 258 -30.09 26.09 13.80
C LYS A 258 -29.57 24.79 13.17
N TYR A 259 -29.69 24.64 11.85
CA TYR A 259 -29.21 23.45 11.13
C TYR A 259 -27.68 23.34 11.17
N TYR A 260 -26.98 24.47 11.07
CA TYR A 260 -25.52 24.50 11.28
C TYR A 260 -25.15 23.97 12.66
N VAL A 261 -25.78 24.47 13.73
CA VAL A 261 -25.50 24.04 15.11
C VAL A 261 -25.77 22.55 15.29
N GLU A 262 -26.89 22.03 14.77
CA GLU A 262 -27.22 20.61 14.84
C GLU A 262 -26.14 19.74 14.18
N ASN A 263 -25.73 20.07 12.95
CA ASN A 263 -24.66 19.34 12.25
C ASN A 263 -23.31 19.52 12.93
N PHE A 264 -23.02 20.70 13.48
CA PHE A 264 -21.76 20.94 14.19
C PHE A 264 -21.69 20.08 15.45
N ILE A 265 -22.78 19.96 16.21
CA ILE A 265 -22.84 19.09 17.39
C ILE A 265 -22.71 17.62 16.99
N GLU A 266 -23.34 17.21 15.89
CA GLU A 266 -23.24 15.84 15.36
C GLU A 266 -21.78 15.44 15.10
N TRP A 267 -21.02 16.30 14.42
CA TRP A 267 -19.64 16.03 14.02
C TRP A 267 -18.60 16.36 15.10
N PHE A 268 -18.66 17.53 15.72
CA PHE A 268 -17.67 17.98 16.72
C PHE A 268 -18.04 17.60 18.16
N GLY A 269 -19.24 17.06 18.40
CA GLY A 269 -19.68 16.57 19.70
C GLY A 269 -20.06 17.62 20.73
N CYS A 270 -19.97 18.90 20.41
CA CYS A 270 -20.35 19.99 21.31
C CYS A 270 -20.85 21.20 20.52
N HIS A 271 -21.43 22.18 21.22
CA HIS A 271 -21.97 23.37 20.59
C HIS A 271 -20.82 24.25 20.04
N PRO A 272 -20.93 24.89 18.85
CA PRO A 272 -19.81 25.65 18.25
C PRO A 272 -19.25 26.77 19.16
N LYS A 273 -20.12 27.43 19.93
CA LYS A 273 -19.71 28.42 20.95
C LYS A 273 -18.83 27.79 22.05
N GLU A 274 -19.17 26.58 22.49
CA GLU A 274 -18.40 25.84 23.49
C GLU A 274 -17.07 25.37 22.88
N TYR A 275 -17.10 24.85 21.66
CA TYR A 275 -15.90 24.47 20.90
C TYR A 275 -14.89 25.61 20.81
N ARG A 276 -15.35 26.82 20.47
CA ARG A 276 -14.52 28.05 20.44
C ARG A 276 -13.89 28.34 21.81
N GLN A 277 -14.65 28.20 22.89
CA GLN A 277 -14.16 28.47 24.24
C GLN A 277 -13.13 27.44 24.71
N LEU A 278 -13.37 26.15 24.42
CA LEU A 278 -12.48 25.06 24.81
C LEU A 278 -11.17 25.07 24.02
N TYR A 279 -11.24 25.26 22.71
CA TYR A 279 -10.10 25.01 21.82
C TYR A 279 -9.49 26.26 21.19
N GLY A 280 -10.08 27.44 21.40
CA GLY A 280 -9.54 28.69 20.86
C GLY A 280 -8.11 29.00 21.33
N LYS A 281 -7.65 28.41 22.44
CA LYS A 281 -6.26 28.55 22.94
C LYS A 281 -5.30 27.50 22.41
N GLU A 282 -5.79 26.40 21.85
CA GLU A 282 -4.99 25.27 21.36
C GLU A 282 -4.39 25.52 19.97
N ILE A 283 -4.75 26.64 19.32
CA ILE A 283 -4.34 26.94 17.95
C ILE A 283 -2.92 27.52 17.87
N LEU A 284 -2.26 27.28 16.74
CA LEU A 284 -0.97 27.87 16.41
C LEU A 284 -1.06 29.40 16.40
N GLY A 285 -0.13 30.03 17.14
CA GLY A 285 -0.11 31.46 17.44
C GLY A 285 -0.60 31.79 18.86
N ARG A 286 -1.32 30.87 19.53
CA ARG A 286 -1.78 31.01 20.92
C ARG A 286 -1.19 29.94 21.84
N ALA A 287 -1.13 28.69 21.38
CA ALA A 287 -0.43 27.61 22.07
C ALA A 287 1.06 27.54 21.68
N LYS A 288 1.89 27.01 22.60
CA LYS A 288 3.32 26.79 22.35
C LYS A 288 3.51 25.58 21.46
N ASN A 289 4.33 25.74 20.43
CA ASN A 289 4.77 24.64 19.58
C ASN A 289 5.97 23.94 20.22
N ARG A 290 5.85 22.65 20.52
CA ARG A 290 6.82 21.84 21.27
C ARG A 290 7.10 20.54 20.54
N PHE A 291 8.19 20.55 19.78
CA PHE A 291 8.74 19.37 19.13
C PHE A 291 10.26 19.56 18.99
N ARG A 292 10.98 18.45 18.83
CA ARG A 292 12.39 18.46 18.45
C ARG A 292 12.51 17.96 17.01
N GLN A 293 13.03 18.80 16.12
CA GLN A 293 13.39 18.37 14.78
C GLN A 293 14.77 17.70 14.81
N LEU A 294 14.86 16.53 14.20
CA LEU A 294 16.07 15.74 14.09
C LEU A 294 16.61 15.76 12.64
N PRO A 295 17.93 15.59 12.45
CA PRO A 295 18.50 15.41 11.11
C PRO A 295 18.07 14.08 10.50
N LEU A 296 18.08 13.97 9.17
CA LEU A 296 17.76 12.72 8.46
C LEU A 296 18.69 11.57 8.87
N ASP A 297 19.94 11.86 9.25
CA ASP A 297 20.90 10.87 9.77
C ASP A 297 20.38 10.08 10.98
N SER A 298 19.45 10.66 11.75
CA SER A 298 18.85 9.99 12.91
C SER A 298 18.02 8.76 12.56
N ILE A 299 17.71 8.55 11.28
CA ILE A 299 16.89 7.43 10.79
C ILE A 299 17.57 6.63 9.67
N ASN A 300 18.91 6.65 9.59
CA ASN A 300 19.67 5.96 8.54
C ASN A 300 19.33 4.47 8.42
N ASP A 301 19.28 3.75 9.53
CA ASP A 301 18.92 2.31 9.54
C ASP A 301 17.54 2.07 8.90
N VAL A 302 16.60 2.99 9.10
CA VAL A 302 15.27 2.91 8.50
C VAL A 302 15.35 3.18 6.99
N ILE A 303 16.09 4.23 6.59
CA ILE A 303 16.30 4.56 5.17
C ILE A 303 16.89 3.36 4.43
N GLU A 304 17.92 2.73 4.99
CA GLU A 304 18.57 1.54 4.42
C GLU A 304 17.58 0.37 4.30
N SER A 305 16.78 0.10 5.34
CA SER A 305 15.79 -0.99 5.31
C SER A 305 14.71 -0.85 4.22
N TYR A 306 14.44 0.37 3.75
CA TYR A 306 13.51 0.64 2.65
C TYR A 306 14.20 0.66 1.29
N ASN A 307 15.49 0.98 1.23
CA ASN A 307 16.30 0.88 0.01
C ASN A 307 16.57 -0.58 -0.39
N GLU A 308 16.66 -1.50 0.59
CA GLU A 308 16.84 -2.93 0.34
C GLU A 308 15.56 -3.63 -0.16
N ARG A 309 14.42 -2.93 -0.18
CA ARG A 309 13.14 -3.49 -0.67
C ARG A 309 13.04 -3.36 -2.20
N PRO A 310 12.58 -4.39 -2.95
CA PRO A 310 12.70 -4.46 -4.42
C PRO A 310 11.91 -3.43 -5.25
N ALA A 311 11.27 -2.43 -4.63
CA ALA A 311 10.34 -1.53 -5.31
C ALA A 311 11.00 -0.38 -6.09
N PHE A 312 12.30 -0.47 -6.36
CA PHE A 312 13.05 0.50 -7.16
C PHE A 312 13.02 0.26 -8.68
N THR A 313 12.18 -0.66 -9.19
CA THR A 313 11.97 -0.83 -10.63
C THR A 313 10.51 -0.57 -11.00
N GLY A 314 10.29 0.51 -11.76
CA GLY A 314 8.99 1.14 -12.03
C GLY A 314 7.91 0.23 -12.62
N ALA A 315 6.66 0.58 -12.30
CA ALA A 315 5.48 -0.07 -12.84
C ALA A 315 4.50 0.97 -13.41
N SER A 316 4.33 0.99 -14.73
CA SER A 316 3.08 1.42 -15.36
C SER A 316 2.17 0.20 -15.51
N GLN A 317 1.02 0.20 -14.85
CA GLN A 317 0.03 -0.88 -14.85
C GLN A 317 -0.75 -0.96 -16.17
N GLN A 318 -0.94 -2.18 -16.70
CA GLN A 318 -2.15 -2.57 -17.42
C GLN A 318 -2.78 -3.77 -16.69
N VAL A 319 -4.04 -3.63 -16.28
CA VAL A 319 -4.81 -4.65 -15.54
C VAL A 319 -5.81 -5.32 -16.49
N MET A 320 -5.79 -6.65 -16.55
CA MET A 320 -6.94 -7.45 -17.02
C MET A 320 -7.64 -8.09 -15.81
N SER A 321 -8.95 -7.89 -15.69
CA SER A 321 -9.77 -8.42 -14.60
C SER A 321 -10.58 -9.66 -15.02
N ALA A 322 -10.71 -10.64 -14.13
CA ALA A 322 -11.69 -11.72 -14.21
C ALA A 322 -12.62 -11.72 -12.98
N SER A 323 -13.90 -12.02 -13.19
CA SER A 323 -14.92 -12.10 -12.13
C SER A 323 -14.93 -13.48 -11.47
N LEU A 324 -14.75 -13.54 -10.15
CA LEU A 324 -14.86 -14.76 -9.33
C LEU A 324 -16.09 -14.67 -8.42
N ASP A 325 -16.96 -15.69 -8.48
CA ASP A 325 -18.18 -15.80 -7.68
C ASP A 325 -17.88 -16.42 -6.29
N PHE A 326 -17.91 -15.58 -5.27
CA PHE A 326 -17.60 -15.94 -3.88
C PHE A 326 -18.67 -16.78 -3.18
N ARG A 327 -19.83 -17.06 -3.82
CA ARG A 327 -20.88 -17.92 -3.24
C ARG A 327 -20.65 -19.41 -3.45
N LYS A 328 -19.61 -19.80 -4.21
CA LYS A 328 -19.24 -21.21 -4.45
C LYS A 328 -17.95 -21.66 -3.75
N ILE A 329 -17.34 -20.82 -2.91
CA ILE A 329 -16.26 -21.27 -2.04
C ILE A 329 -16.91 -22.09 -0.92
N LYS A 330 -16.90 -23.42 -1.07
CA LYS A 330 -17.07 -24.30 0.09
C LYS A 330 -16.03 -23.85 1.10
N SER A 331 -16.50 -23.48 2.30
CA SER A 331 -15.66 -23.26 3.48
C SER A 331 -14.57 -24.34 3.49
N GLY A 332 -13.32 -23.93 3.20
CA GLY A 332 -12.19 -24.80 3.39
C GLY A 332 -12.24 -25.23 4.84
N ARG A 333 -12.37 -26.54 5.07
CA ARG A 333 -12.20 -27.12 6.41
C ARG A 333 -10.90 -26.56 6.97
N HIS A 334 -10.91 -26.05 8.20
CA HIS A 334 -9.72 -26.14 9.02
C HIS A 334 -9.29 -27.61 8.95
N PHE A 335 -8.16 -27.88 8.32
CA PHE A 335 -7.57 -29.22 8.39
C PHE A 335 -7.33 -29.45 9.88
N GLY A 336 -8.03 -30.46 10.41
CA GLY A 336 -7.93 -30.84 11.81
C GLY A 336 -6.47 -31.05 12.17
N SER A 337 -6.15 -30.66 13.39
CA SER A 337 -4.91 -30.91 14.11
C SER A 337 -4.40 -32.34 13.91
N ASN A 338 -3.53 -32.52 12.91
CA ASN A 338 -2.48 -33.54 12.91
C ASN A 338 -1.14 -32.81 13.08
N ALA A 339 -1.09 -31.81 13.98
CA ALA A 339 0.19 -31.27 14.40
C ALA A 339 0.93 -32.42 15.12
N PRO A 340 2.18 -32.72 14.74
CA PRO A 340 3.01 -33.65 15.50
C PRO A 340 3.01 -33.27 16.99
N ASP A 341 3.11 -34.24 17.89
CA ASP A 341 3.38 -33.98 19.33
C ASP A 341 4.80 -33.40 19.58
N ILE A 342 5.45 -32.89 18.52
CA ILE A 342 6.82 -32.38 18.46
C ILE A 342 6.74 -30.88 18.19
N SER A 343 7.56 -30.09 18.87
CA SER A 343 7.58 -28.65 18.64
C SER A 343 8.01 -28.33 17.19
N PRO A 344 7.46 -27.28 16.55
CA PRO A 344 7.83 -26.98 15.17
C PRO A 344 9.33 -26.64 15.03
N GLY A 345 9.95 -26.11 16.09
CA GLY A 345 11.38 -25.86 16.17
C GLY A 345 12.20 -27.14 16.12
N GLU A 346 11.87 -28.15 16.93
CA GLU A 346 12.53 -29.47 16.86
C GLU A 346 12.33 -30.15 15.50
N PHE A 347 11.15 -29.94 14.90
CA PHE A 347 10.80 -30.58 13.64
C PHE A 347 11.46 -29.95 12.40
N TYR A 348 11.56 -28.62 12.33
CA TYR A 348 12.08 -27.90 11.16
C TYR A 348 13.49 -27.32 11.34
N SER A 349 14.09 -27.38 12.52
CA SER A 349 15.46 -26.90 12.72
C SER A 349 16.44 -27.66 11.82
N GLY A 350 17.27 -26.90 11.10
CA GLY A 350 18.27 -27.42 10.17
C GLY A 350 17.72 -28.02 8.87
N TYR A 351 16.41 -27.97 8.63
CA TYR A 351 15.80 -28.48 7.41
C TYR A 351 15.72 -27.37 6.33
N ASP A 352 16.29 -27.67 5.16
CA ASP A 352 16.24 -26.80 3.98
C ASP A 352 15.11 -27.23 3.04
N ALA A 353 14.01 -26.47 3.04
CA ALA A 353 12.87 -26.75 2.17
C ALA A 353 13.12 -26.44 0.70
N GLN A 354 14.17 -25.68 0.38
CA GLN A 354 14.57 -25.36 -0.98
C GLN A 354 15.38 -26.50 -1.60
N GLN A 355 16.17 -27.22 -0.79
CA GLN A 355 16.89 -28.44 -1.22
C GLN A 355 15.94 -29.49 -1.81
N ASP A 356 14.76 -29.68 -1.22
CA ASP A 356 13.74 -30.61 -1.76
C ASP A 356 13.29 -30.22 -3.18
N CYS A 357 13.24 -28.92 -3.49
CA CYS A 357 12.95 -28.47 -4.85
C CYS A 357 14.07 -28.84 -5.81
N LEU A 358 15.33 -28.64 -5.42
CA LEU A 358 16.49 -29.01 -6.23
C LEU A 358 16.54 -30.51 -6.48
N ASP A 359 16.24 -31.34 -5.47
CA ASP A 359 16.20 -32.79 -5.60
C ASP A 359 15.13 -33.25 -6.61
N VAL A 360 13.95 -32.64 -6.56
CA VAL A 360 12.87 -32.89 -7.52
C VAL A 360 13.28 -32.45 -8.93
N LEU A 361 13.88 -31.27 -9.07
CA LEU A 361 14.35 -30.78 -10.36
C LEU A 361 15.45 -31.66 -10.96
N LYS A 362 16.45 -32.06 -10.18
CA LYS A 362 17.49 -33.01 -10.59
C LYS A 362 16.89 -34.36 -10.98
N SER A 363 15.86 -34.83 -10.28
CA SER A 363 15.15 -36.05 -10.66
C SER A 363 14.40 -35.88 -11.98
N ILE A 364 13.80 -34.72 -12.23
CA ILE A 364 13.12 -34.41 -13.50
C ILE A 364 14.13 -34.39 -14.64
N LEU A 365 15.26 -33.69 -14.47
CA LEU A 365 16.30 -33.55 -15.50
C LEU A 365 16.93 -34.89 -15.91
N LYS A 366 16.98 -35.88 -15.01
CA LYS A 366 17.43 -37.25 -15.33
C LYS A 366 16.49 -37.98 -16.29
N CYS A 367 15.19 -37.73 -16.21
CA CYS A 367 14.16 -38.41 -17.01
C CYS A 367 12.97 -37.47 -17.31
N PRO A 368 13.15 -36.42 -18.13
CA PRO A 368 12.16 -35.34 -18.24
C PRO A 368 10.81 -35.79 -18.80
N GLU A 369 10.80 -36.83 -19.63
CA GLU A 369 9.59 -37.35 -20.29
C GLU A 369 8.71 -38.22 -19.38
N SER A 370 9.28 -38.79 -18.30
CA SER A 370 8.60 -39.74 -17.42
C SER A 370 8.57 -39.32 -15.95
N ALA A 371 9.21 -38.20 -15.61
CA ALA A 371 9.29 -37.72 -14.24
C ALA A 371 7.92 -37.32 -13.69
N ALA A 372 7.57 -37.92 -12.55
CA ALA A 372 6.35 -37.59 -11.85
C ALA A 372 6.49 -36.25 -11.13
N ILE A 373 5.56 -35.33 -11.37
CA ILE A 373 5.45 -34.11 -10.57
C ILE A 373 4.95 -34.49 -9.16
N PRO A 374 5.58 -34.00 -8.08
CA PRO A 374 5.16 -34.28 -6.71
C PRO A 374 3.66 -34.00 -6.47
N GLN A 375 3.01 -34.88 -5.72
CA GLN A 375 1.62 -34.67 -5.31
C GLN A 375 1.54 -33.64 -4.18
N ALA A 376 0.41 -32.94 -4.10
CA ALA A 376 0.18 -32.02 -3.00
C ALA A 376 -0.05 -32.81 -1.71
N SER A 377 0.84 -32.62 -0.76
CA SER A 377 0.80 -33.27 0.56
C SER A 377 1.19 -32.28 1.65
N VAL A 378 0.76 -32.60 2.87
CA VAL A 378 1.08 -31.90 4.11
C VAL A 378 2.16 -32.69 4.82
N ASP A 379 3.14 -32.01 5.44
CA ASP A 379 4.16 -32.66 6.26
C ASP A 379 3.50 -33.51 7.36
N SER A 380 4.11 -34.66 7.67
CA SER A 380 3.69 -35.59 8.71
C SER A 380 4.81 -35.80 9.72
N GLU A 381 4.53 -36.41 10.87
CA GLU A 381 5.54 -36.65 11.92
C GLU A 381 6.83 -37.33 11.42
N ASN A 382 6.73 -38.15 10.36
CA ASN A 382 7.85 -38.91 9.80
C ASN A 382 8.30 -38.43 8.42
N ASP A 383 7.63 -37.44 7.82
CA ASP A 383 7.96 -36.95 6.49
C ASP A 383 7.82 -35.44 6.39
N ARG A 384 8.97 -34.78 6.21
CA ARG A 384 9.10 -33.34 6.04
C ARG A 384 9.06 -32.92 4.57
N ARG A 385 8.86 -33.81 3.60
CA ARG A 385 8.94 -33.48 2.17
C ARG A 385 7.58 -33.15 1.55
N GLY A 386 6.61 -32.77 2.37
CA GLY A 386 5.32 -32.28 1.92
C GLY A 386 5.43 -30.94 1.20
N THR A 387 4.47 -30.68 0.32
CA THR A 387 4.32 -29.35 -0.31
C THR A 387 3.86 -28.28 0.68
N LEU A 388 3.21 -28.69 1.77
CA LEU A 388 2.71 -27.82 2.81
C LEU A 388 3.33 -28.23 4.16
N THR A 389 3.59 -27.27 5.04
CA THR A 389 3.90 -27.56 6.45
C THR A 389 2.71 -28.21 7.15
N PHE A 390 2.90 -28.82 8.33
CA PHE A 390 1.81 -29.47 9.06
C PHE A 390 0.64 -28.53 9.42
N ASN A 391 0.90 -27.21 9.54
CA ASN A 391 -0.11 -26.18 9.74
C ASN A 391 -0.62 -25.55 8.42
N GLY A 392 -0.27 -26.12 7.27
CA GLY A 392 -0.81 -25.78 5.96
C GLY A 392 -0.12 -24.63 5.23
N MET A 393 1.03 -24.15 5.71
CA MET A 393 1.80 -23.11 5.01
C MET A 393 2.48 -23.68 3.77
N LYS A 394 2.48 -22.92 2.68
CA LYS A 394 3.04 -23.31 1.39
C LYS A 394 4.56 -23.29 1.45
N LYS A 395 5.19 -24.43 1.22
CA LYS A 395 6.65 -24.56 1.10
C LYS A 395 7.09 -24.27 -0.34
N PRO A 396 8.38 -24.01 -0.60
CA PRO A 396 8.89 -23.81 -1.97
C PRO A 396 8.40 -24.87 -2.97
N LEU A 397 8.37 -26.14 -2.52
CA LEU A 397 7.92 -27.27 -3.33
C LEU A 397 6.47 -27.13 -3.82
N TYR A 398 5.60 -26.46 -3.06
CA TYR A 398 4.24 -26.14 -3.51
C TYR A 398 4.26 -25.27 -4.78
N TYR A 399 5.08 -24.23 -4.79
CA TYR A 399 5.15 -23.29 -5.90
C TYR A 399 5.83 -23.92 -7.12
N LEU A 400 6.94 -24.65 -6.90
CA LEU A 400 7.59 -25.42 -7.95
C LEU A 400 6.62 -26.40 -8.62
N ARG A 401 5.83 -27.13 -7.82
CA ARG A 401 4.78 -28.02 -8.35
C ARG A 401 3.80 -27.28 -9.27
N HIS A 402 3.32 -26.10 -8.86
CA HIS A 402 2.40 -25.31 -9.69
C HIS A 402 3.06 -24.82 -10.97
N PHE A 403 4.33 -24.42 -10.93
CA PHE A 403 5.11 -24.07 -12.12
C PHE A 403 5.17 -25.24 -13.10
N LEU A 404 5.54 -26.43 -12.62
CA LEU A 404 5.64 -27.63 -13.46
C LEU A 404 4.29 -28.05 -14.07
N LEU A 405 3.19 -27.96 -13.31
CA LEU A 405 1.85 -28.28 -13.82
C LEU A 405 1.33 -27.26 -14.83
N GLY A 406 1.62 -25.97 -14.62
CA GLY A 406 1.18 -24.89 -15.51
C GLY A 406 1.98 -24.79 -16.81
N HIS A 407 3.13 -25.46 -16.89
CA HIS A 407 4.10 -25.37 -17.98
C HIS A 407 4.44 -26.72 -18.59
N GLN A 408 3.45 -27.62 -18.61
CA GLN A 408 3.55 -28.84 -19.39
C GLN A 408 3.56 -28.51 -20.89
N GLY A 409 4.54 -29.05 -21.59
CA GLY A 409 4.76 -28.83 -23.01
C GLY A 409 5.80 -29.80 -23.53
N THR A 410 6.12 -29.71 -24.82
CA THR A 410 7.20 -30.50 -25.40
C THR A 410 8.52 -30.00 -24.82
N ILE A 411 9.36 -30.90 -24.34
CA ILE A 411 10.71 -30.53 -23.87
C ILE A 411 11.49 -30.00 -25.08
N GLY A 412 11.94 -28.75 -24.98
CA GLY A 412 12.71 -28.09 -26.03
C GLY A 412 14.21 -28.31 -25.87
N SER A 413 14.73 -28.11 -24.66
CA SER A 413 16.13 -28.28 -24.30
C SER A 413 16.26 -28.41 -22.79
N PHE A 414 17.27 -29.11 -22.29
CA PHE A 414 17.58 -29.21 -20.87
C PHE A 414 19.05 -29.60 -20.68
N ASP A 415 19.57 -29.35 -19.49
CA ASP A 415 20.90 -29.73 -19.02
C ASP A 415 20.85 -29.94 -17.49
N ASP A 416 21.98 -30.15 -16.83
CA ASP A 416 22.08 -30.47 -15.39
C ASP A 416 21.44 -29.43 -14.45
N TRP A 417 21.26 -28.20 -14.93
CA TRP A 417 20.80 -27.05 -14.13
C TRP A 417 19.64 -26.27 -14.74
N TYR A 418 19.11 -26.70 -15.91
CA TYR A 418 17.95 -26.05 -16.53
C TYR A 418 17.08 -27.00 -17.36
N LEU A 419 15.80 -26.63 -17.49
CA LEU A 419 14.79 -27.27 -18.33
C LEU A 419 14.00 -26.20 -19.08
N MET A 420 13.92 -26.33 -20.40
CA MET A 420 13.08 -25.51 -21.26
C MET A 420 11.95 -26.36 -21.87
N THR A 421 10.72 -25.92 -21.69
CA THR A 421 9.54 -26.49 -22.36
C THR A 421 8.96 -25.50 -23.36
N LEU A 422 8.41 -26.05 -24.45
CA LEU A 422 7.78 -25.31 -25.53
C LEU A 422 6.29 -25.66 -25.54
N GLY A 423 5.45 -24.65 -25.34
CA GLY A 423 4.00 -24.72 -25.53
C GLY A 423 3.55 -24.01 -26.80
N ASN A 424 2.24 -24.04 -27.08
CA ASN A 424 1.67 -23.48 -28.31
C ASN A 424 1.87 -21.96 -28.47
N GLU A 425 1.85 -21.20 -27.37
CA GLU A 425 1.95 -19.73 -27.39
C GLU A 425 3.04 -19.15 -26.47
N LYS A 426 3.73 -19.99 -25.69
CA LYS A 426 4.77 -19.57 -24.74
C LYS A 426 5.83 -20.66 -24.57
N ALA A 427 7.06 -20.23 -24.33
CA ALA A 427 8.14 -21.10 -23.83
C ALA A 427 8.31 -20.86 -22.32
N ALA A 428 8.68 -21.89 -21.58
CA ALA A 428 9.01 -21.78 -20.17
C ALA A 428 10.43 -22.29 -19.95
N LEU A 429 11.27 -21.47 -19.33
CA LEU A 429 12.65 -21.79 -19.00
C LEU A 429 12.78 -21.83 -17.47
N LEU A 430 12.96 -23.02 -16.93
CA LEU A 430 13.23 -23.25 -15.53
C LEU A 430 14.72 -23.52 -15.34
N PHE A 431 15.35 -22.86 -14.38
CA PHE A 431 16.77 -23.03 -14.09
C PHE A 431 17.06 -22.69 -12.64
N PHE A 432 18.13 -23.25 -12.08
CA PHE A 432 18.42 -23.16 -10.65
C PHE A 432 19.91 -23.18 -10.37
N ASN A 433 20.28 -22.63 -9.23
CA ASN A 433 21.63 -22.70 -8.70
C ASN A 433 21.68 -23.77 -7.61
N ASP A 434 22.36 -24.89 -7.85
CA ASP A 434 22.52 -25.97 -6.87
C ASP A 434 23.85 -25.91 -6.09
N ASP A 435 24.60 -24.82 -6.23
CA ASP A 435 25.76 -24.49 -5.40
C ASP A 435 25.29 -24.05 -4.00
N THR A 436 26.09 -24.39 -2.98
CA THR A 436 25.81 -24.08 -1.58
C THR A 436 26.34 -22.71 -1.14
N ASP A 437 27.36 -22.19 -1.82
CA ASP A 437 28.16 -21.07 -1.34
C ASP A 437 28.30 -19.94 -2.37
N SER A 438 28.20 -20.28 -3.65
CA SER A 438 28.48 -19.32 -4.73
C SER A 438 27.22 -18.88 -5.47
N ARG A 439 27.14 -17.58 -5.74
CA ARG A 439 26.18 -17.01 -6.68
C ARG A 439 26.66 -17.27 -8.11
N HIS A 440 25.74 -17.66 -9.00
CA HIS A 440 26.04 -17.94 -10.41
C HIS A 440 25.28 -16.98 -11.34
N ASP A 441 25.98 -16.44 -12.33
CA ASP A 441 25.39 -15.69 -13.44
C ASP A 441 25.10 -16.65 -14.60
N MET A 442 23.84 -16.71 -15.01
CA MET A 442 23.36 -17.65 -16.03
C MET A 442 22.92 -16.88 -17.26
N GLU A 443 23.31 -17.35 -18.43
CA GLU A 443 23.00 -16.72 -19.72
C GLU A 443 22.39 -17.71 -20.71
N PHE A 444 21.33 -17.30 -21.38
CA PHE A 444 20.62 -18.08 -22.37
C PHE A 444 20.50 -17.28 -23.67
N ASN A 445 21.03 -17.85 -24.76
CA ASN A 445 21.00 -17.22 -26.07
C ASN A 445 19.86 -17.82 -26.90
N PHE A 446 18.85 -17.01 -27.20
CA PHE A 446 17.71 -17.37 -28.03
C PHE A 446 17.95 -16.95 -29.47
N PHE A 447 17.76 -17.88 -30.41
CA PHE A 447 17.92 -17.64 -31.85
C PHE A 447 16.60 -17.89 -32.60
N ASN A 448 16.47 -17.37 -33.82
CA ASN A 448 15.29 -17.47 -34.68
C ASN A 448 13.99 -16.96 -34.04
N MET A 449 14.07 -15.91 -33.23
CA MET A 449 12.94 -15.33 -32.50
C MET A 449 12.73 -13.86 -32.88
N PRO A 450 12.27 -13.53 -34.10
CA PRO A 450 12.00 -12.15 -34.47
C PRO A 450 10.67 -11.66 -33.90
N GLY A 451 10.67 -10.45 -33.34
CA GLY A 451 9.49 -9.79 -32.78
C GLY A 451 9.72 -9.32 -31.35
N ARG A 452 8.63 -8.93 -30.70
CA ARG A 452 8.63 -8.42 -29.32
C ARG A 452 8.19 -9.54 -28.38
N TYR A 453 8.91 -9.70 -27.28
CA TYR A 453 8.66 -10.77 -26.31
C TYR A 453 8.56 -10.19 -24.91
N GLN A 454 7.62 -10.71 -24.11
CA GLN A 454 7.56 -10.49 -22.68
C GLN A 454 8.18 -11.71 -21.98
N ILE A 455 9.15 -11.46 -21.11
CA ILE A 455 9.75 -12.45 -20.22
C ILE A 455 9.23 -12.18 -18.82
N THR A 456 8.49 -13.13 -18.24
CA THR A 456 7.97 -13.05 -16.87
C THR A 456 8.76 -14.00 -16.00
N GLU A 457 9.39 -13.47 -14.96
CA GLU A 457 10.30 -14.17 -14.07
C GLU A 457 9.63 -14.44 -12.73
N HIS A 458 9.63 -15.70 -12.29
CA HIS A 458 9.20 -16.12 -10.98
C HIS A 458 10.38 -16.76 -10.24
N ARG A 459 10.88 -16.10 -9.20
CA ARG A 459 12.03 -16.55 -8.42
C ARG A 459 11.61 -17.10 -7.07
N LEU A 460 11.99 -18.33 -6.77
CA LEU A 460 11.98 -18.91 -5.43
C LEU A 460 13.34 -18.65 -4.78
N CYS A 461 13.36 -17.79 -3.76
CA CYS A 461 14.58 -17.46 -3.04
C CYS A 461 14.78 -18.40 -1.84
N SER A 462 15.99 -18.95 -1.69
CA SER A 462 16.32 -19.88 -0.59
C SER A 462 16.24 -19.22 0.79
N ASP A 463 16.50 -17.92 0.87
CA ASP A 463 16.46 -17.10 2.09
C ASP A 463 15.06 -16.61 2.49
N SER A 464 14.08 -16.76 1.59
CA SER A 464 12.75 -16.17 1.70
C SER A 464 11.68 -17.28 1.63
N THR A 465 11.86 -18.35 2.38
CA THR A 465 10.91 -19.47 2.46
C THR A 465 9.99 -19.35 3.68
N CYS A 466 8.87 -20.07 3.69
CA CYS A 466 7.95 -20.04 4.84
C CYS A 466 8.64 -20.50 6.14
N LEU A 467 9.57 -21.44 6.05
CA LEU A 467 10.35 -21.91 7.19
C LEU A 467 11.41 -20.89 7.64
N SER A 468 12.03 -20.15 6.71
CA SER A 468 12.97 -19.09 7.06
C SER A 468 12.30 -17.99 7.89
N PHE A 469 11.08 -17.57 7.52
CA PHE A 469 10.31 -16.58 8.27
C PHE A 469 9.72 -17.16 9.56
N TRP A 470 9.29 -18.42 9.57
CA TRP A 470 8.82 -19.05 10.81
C TRP A 470 9.95 -19.22 11.83
N LYS A 471 11.17 -19.51 11.36
CA LYS A 471 12.39 -19.55 12.20
C LYS A 471 12.67 -18.20 12.86
N GLN A 472 12.41 -17.07 12.19
CA GLN A 472 12.55 -15.74 12.78
C GLN A 472 11.55 -15.48 13.92
N LEU A 473 10.43 -16.21 13.94
CA LEU A 473 9.45 -16.22 15.03
C LEU A 473 9.72 -17.34 16.04
N ASP A 474 10.95 -17.86 16.08
CA ASP A 474 11.37 -18.98 16.94
C ASP A 474 10.46 -20.20 16.82
N PHE A 475 9.97 -20.47 15.60
CA PHE A 475 9.07 -21.58 15.31
C PHE A 475 7.85 -21.65 16.26
N LYS A 476 7.29 -20.50 16.63
CA LYS A 476 6.08 -20.38 17.46
C LYS A 476 5.01 -21.39 17.04
N ALA A 477 4.60 -22.26 17.98
CA ALA A 477 3.66 -23.35 17.73
C ALA A 477 2.28 -22.88 17.25
N ASN A 478 1.79 -21.78 17.83
CA ASN A 478 0.50 -21.18 17.50
C ASN A 478 0.72 -19.85 16.77
N LEU A 479 0.75 -19.90 15.45
CA LEU A 479 0.69 -18.71 14.61
C LEU A 479 -0.74 -18.21 14.56
N SER A 480 -0.93 -16.91 14.77
CA SER A 480 -2.19 -16.25 14.43
C SER A 480 -2.42 -16.28 12.92
N ASP A 481 -3.68 -16.16 12.48
CA ASP A 481 -4.01 -16.07 11.05
C ASP A 481 -3.24 -14.94 10.35
N GLY A 482 -2.96 -13.84 11.06
CA GLY A 482 -2.15 -12.73 10.56
C GLY A 482 -0.68 -13.09 10.36
N GLU A 483 -0.04 -13.74 11.34
CA GLU A 483 1.36 -14.19 11.24
C GLU A 483 1.52 -15.26 10.15
N MET A 484 0.62 -16.23 10.09
CA MET A 484 0.60 -17.27 9.05
C MET A 484 0.44 -16.66 7.65
N TRP A 485 -0.45 -15.66 7.53
CA TRP A 485 -0.67 -14.98 6.27
C TRP A 485 0.54 -14.14 5.84
N GLN A 486 1.23 -13.47 6.77
CA GLN A 486 2.47 -12.73 6.49
C GLN A 486 3.56 -13.66 5.97
N ILE A 487 3.81 -14.77 6.66
CA ILE A 487 4.78 -15.80 6.24
C ILE A 487 4.47 -16.25 4.81
N LEU A 488 3.20 -16.56 4.50
CA LEU A 488 2.77 -17.01 3.17
C LEU A 488 2.95 -15.97 2.06
N GLN A 489 2.88 -14.68 2.36
CA GLN A 489 3.15 -13.63 1.37
C GLN A 489 4.64 -13.43 1.15
N MET A 490 5.41 -13.40 2.24
CA MET A 490 6.85 -13.20 2.17
C MET A 490 7.55 -14.40 1.52
N SER A 491 6.97 -15.59 1.68
CA SER A 491 7.46 -16.84 1.08
C SER A 491 6.97 -17.11 -0.34
N ALA A 492 6.19 -16.22 -0.94
CA ALA A 492 5.72 -16.40 -2.31
C ALA A 492 6.86 -16.09 -3.31
N PRO A 493 6.88 -16.73 -4.50
CA PRO A 493 7.86 -16.44 -5.53
C PRO A 493 7.88 -14.95 -5.88
N ARG A 494 9.08 -14.35 -5.97
CA ARG A 494 9.27 -12.97 -6.41
C ARG A 494 8.96 -12.89 -7.90
N LEU A 495 8.07 -11.96 -8.28
CA LEU A 495 7.62 -11.76 -9.64
C LEU A 495 8.28 -10.52 -10.26
N SER A 496 8.93 -10.68 -11.39
CA SER A 496 9.43 -9.59 -12.25
C SER A 496 9.04 -9.87 -13.70
N TRP A 497 9.11 -8.85 -14.56
CA TRP A 497 8.98 -9.06 -16.00
C TRP A 497 9.76 -8.01 -16.77
N LYS A 498 10.13 -8.35 -18.00
CA LYS A 498 10.81 -7.45 -18.94
C LYS A 498 10.34 -7.69 -20.36
N THR A 499 10.42 -6.68 -21.21
CA THR A 499 10.12 -6.80 -22.64
C THR A 499 11.41 -6.74 -23.43
N VAL A 500 11.55 -7.62 -24.42
CA VAL A 500 12.72 -7.71 -25.29
C VAL A 500 12.25 -7.62 -26.73
N ASP A 501 12.77 -6.63 -27.46
CA ASP A 501 12.61 -6.51 -28.90
C ASP A 501 13.78 -7.25 -29.58
N SER A 502 13.47 -8.23 -30.43
CA SER A 502 14.47 -9.09 -31.07
C SER A 502 14.34 -9.02 -32.59
N SER A 503 15.46 -8.71 -33.27
CA SER A 503 15.56 -8.75 -34.73
C SER A 503 15.80 -10.17 -35.28
N GLY A 504 15.85 -11.18 -34.41
CA GLY A 504 16.12 -12.57 -34.78
C GLY A 504 16.78 -13.37 -33.65
N SER A 505 17.49 -12.73 -32.73
CA SER A 505 18.08 -13.35 -31.54
C SER A 505 18.16 -12.38 -30.37
N PHE A 506 18.14 -12.89 -29.13
CA PHE A 506 18.42 -12.12 -27.93
C PHE A 506 19.05 -12.99 -26.82
N THR A 507 19.74 -12.34 -25.89
CA THR A 507 20.32 -12.99 -24.71
C THR A 507 19.48 -12.66 -23.48
N TYR A 508 19.18 -13.68 -22.69
CA TYR A 508 18.55 -13.58 -21.40
C TYR A 508 19.55 -13.97 -20.32
N SER A 509 19.92 -13.02 -19.46
CA SER A 509 20.83 -13.27 -18.34
C SER A 509 20.12 -13.07 -17.00
N ALA A 510 20.48 -13.87 -16.00
CA ALA A 510 20.01 -13.73 -14.62
C ALA A 510 21.04 -14.29 -13.63
N SER A 511 21.22 -13.60 -12.50
CA SER A 511 22.03 -14.12 -11.39
C SER A 511 21.16 -14.83 -10.35
N LEU A 512 21.61 -15.98 -9.86
CA LEU A 512 20.96 -16.75 -8.81
C LEU A 512 21.90 -16.92 -7.62
N ASP A 513 21.43 -16.53 -6.43
CA ASP A 513 22.12 -16.84 -5.17
C ASP A 513 22.03 -18.36 -4.89
N PRO A 514 22.83 -18.92 -3.96
CA PRO A 514 22.79 -20.34 -3.61
C PRO A 514 21.37 -20.85 -3.37
N HIS A 515 21.04 -21.98 -4.00
CA HIS A 515 19.73 -22.66 -3.93
C HIS A 515 18.52 -21.87 -4.50
N ASP A 516 18.73 -20.72 -5.14
CA ASP A 516 17.64 -20.04 -5.84
C ASP A 516 17.14 -20.87 -7.04
N ILE A 517 15.84 -20.74 -7.33
CA ILE A 517 15.20 -21.35 -8.51
C ILE A 517 14.46 -20.27 -9.26
N MET A 518 14.64 -20.21 -10.58
CA MET A 518 13.98 -19.27 -11.47
C MET A 518 13.10 -20.01 -12.47
N LEU A 519 11.88 -19.51 -12.69
CA LEU A 519 11.06 -19.81 -13.84
C LEU A 519 10.89 -18.54 -14.67
N ALA A 520 11.32 -18.57 -15.94
CA ALA A 520 11.10 -17.50 -16.91
C ALA A 520 10.10 -17.96 -17.97
N GLU A 521 8.93 -17.31 -18.03
CA GLU A 521 7.94 -17.50 -19.10
C GLU A 521 8.23 -16.50 -20.23
N ILE A 522 8.47 -17.01 -21.44
CA ILE A 522 8.76 -16.21 -22.63
C ILE A 522 7.57 -16.28 -23.56
N LYS A 523 6.89 -15.15 -23.73
CA LYS A 523 5.69 -15.01 -24.54
C LYS A 523 5.89 -13.95 -25.61
N LYS A 524 5.52 -14.25 -26.86
CA LYS A 524 5.51 -13.26 -27.93
C LYS A 524 4.33 -12.29 -27.73
N LEU A 525 4.60 -10.98 -27.87
CA LEU A 525 3.60 -9.91 -27.78
C LEU A 525 2.95 -9.62 -29.13
#